data_AF-A0AAE6STU3-F1
#
_entry.id   AF-A0AAE6STU3-F1
#
_cell.length_a   1.000
_cell.length_b   1.000
_cell.length_c   1.000
_cell.angle_alpha   90.00
_cell.angle_beta   90.00
_cell.angle_gamma   90.00
#
_symmetry.space_group_name_H-M   'P 1'
#
loop_
_entity.id
_entity.type
_entity.pdbx_description
1 polymer ?
#
loop_
_entity_poly.entity_id
_entity_poly.type
_entity_poly.pdbx_seq_one_letter_code
_entity_poly.pdbx_strand_id
1 'polypeptide(L)'
;MSSSPLSLLTLAITLALTLGLTLGLTGCGGSEDSTDVADATSSTDTSTDTDTDTGTEDLGSGILHTAYYEFDDNNVNVLLSGTNIVIETNGMPNHTSPYWSASNELHVEPTVTSYA
;
A
#
# COMPACT_ATOMS: atom_id res chain seq x y z
N MET A 1 36.89 -3.63 36.22
CA MET A 1 36.03 -3.24 35.09
C MET A 1 36.55 -1.93 34.52
N SER A 2 37.21 -1.95 33.36
CA SER A 2 37.65 -0.74 32.67
C SER A 2 36.57 -0.38 31.64
N SER A 3 35.66 0.51 32.03
CA SER A 3 34.65 1.03 31.12
C SER A 3 35.31 2.02 30.17
N SER A 4 35.34 1.69 28.89
CA SER A 4 35.94 2.54 27.85
C SER A 4 35.13 3.84 27.68
N PRO A 5 35.80 5.00 27.45
CA PRO A 5 35.13 6.30 27.37
C PRO A 5 34.13 6.43 26.22
N LEU A 6 34.23 5.55 25.22
CA LEU A 6 33.32 5.45 24.08
C LEU A 6 31.91 4.98 24.47
N SER A 7 31.76 4.15 25.52
CA SER A 7 30.46 3.61 25.93
C SER A 7 29.58 4.62 26.67
N LEU A 8 30.18 5.63 27.30
CA LEU A 8 29.47 6.70 28.01
C LEU A 8 28.88 7.73 27.04
N LEU A 9 29.56 7.98 25.91
CA LEU A 9 29.12 8.92 24.89
C LEU A 9 27.88 8.40 24.15
N THR A 10 27.82 7.10 23.86
CA THR A 10 26.67 6.47 23.20
C THR A 10 25.41 6.51 24.07
N LEU A 11 25.55 6.32 25.39
CA LEU A 11 24.42 6.33 26.33
C LEU A 11 23.82 7.73 26.52
N ALA A 12 24.65 8.78 26.49
CA ALA A 12 24.22 10.17 26.59
C ALA A 12 23.44 10.65 25.34
N ILE A 13 23.85 10.21 24.15
CA ILE A 13 23.19 10.56 22.89
C ILE A 13 21.81 9.91 22.78
N THR A 14 21.66 8.65 23.24
CA THR A 14 20.36 7.97 23.24
C THR A 14 19.35 8.56 24.23
N LEU A 15 19.81 9.15 25.35
CA LEU A 15 18.93 9.74 26.36
C LEU A 15 18.44 11.14 25.97
N ALA A 16 19.18 11.87 25.13
CA ALA A 16 18.78 13.18 24.63
C ALA A 16 17.75 13.12 23.49
N LEU A 17 17.75 12.04 22.69
CA LEU A 17 16.87 11.92 21.53
C LEU A 17 15.45 11.47 21.89
N THR A 18 15.28 10.70 22.99
CA THR A 18 13.97 10.18 23.41
C THR A 18 13.12 11.19 24.19
N LEU A 19 13.74 12.24 24.76
CA LEU A 19 13.03 13.28 25.51
C LEU A 19 12.57 14.48 24.66
N GLY A 20 12.93 14.51 23.37
CA GLY A 20 12.67 15.65 22.47
C GLY A 20 11.41 15.56 21.61
N LEU A 21 10.71 14.41 21.53
CA LEU A 21 9.65 14.20 20.53
C LEU A 21 8.21 14.37 21.08
N THR A 22 8.00 14.75 22.33
CA THR A 22 6.63 14.80 22.92
C THR A 22 5.98 16.18 22.96
N LEU A 23 6.61 17.24 22.43
CA LEU A 23 6.03 18.59 22.48
C LEU A 23 5.85 19.20 21.09
N GLY A 24 4.63 19.12 20.55
CA GLY A 24 4.15 20.10 19.58
C GLY A 24 3.23 19.59 18.49
N LEU A 25 1.93 19.45 18.80
CA LEU A 25 0.91 19.74 17.79
C LEU A 25 -0.29 20.42 18.47
N THR A 26 -0.10 21.70 18.80
CA THR A 26 -1.20 22.61 19.10
C THR A 26 -2.15 22.65 17.90
N GLY A 27 -3.39 22.25 18.14
CA GLY A 27 -4.46 22.23 17.15
C GLY A 27 -4.76 23.62 16.60
N CYS A 28 -5.07 23.65 15.30
CA CYS A 28 -5.65 24.80 14.64
C CYS A 28 -7.16 24.80 14.89
N GLY A 29 -7.63 25.69 15.77
CA GLY A 29 -9.04 26.02 15.91
C GLY A 29 -9.43 26.99 14.79
N GLY A 30 -10.11 26.47 13.77
CA GLY A 30 -10.72 27.25 12.70
C GLY A 30 -12.18 27.53 13.02
N SER A 31 -12.51 28.82 13.06
CA SER A 31 -13.83 29.39 13.29
C SER A 31 -14.96 28.73 12.50
N GLU A 32 -16.10 28.69 13.16
CA GLU A 32 -17.43 28.45 12.64
C GLU A 32 -17.68 29.36 11.42
N ASP A 33 -17.82 28.79 10.23
CA ASP A 33 -18.60 29.40 9.16
C ASP A 33 -19.56 28.36 8.61
N SER A 34 -20.82 28.73 8.70
CA SER A 34 -22.00 27.97 8.32
C SER A 34 -22.17 28.06 6.81
N THR A 35 -22.21 26.93 6.12
CA THR A 35 -23.20 26.68 5.06
C THR A 35 -23.49 25.19 5.01
N ASP A 36 -24.64 24.81 5.56
CA ASP A 36 -25.27 23.51 5.35
C ASP A 36 -25.49 23.29 3.84
N VAL A 37 -24.71 22.38 3.24
CA VAL A 37 -25.14 21.64 2.05
C VAL A 37 -25.39 20.20 2.47
N ALA A 38 -26.57 19.99 3.05
CA ALA A 38 -27.12 18.65 3.24
C ALA A 38 -27.51 18.08 1.87
N ASP A 39 -26.57 17.38 1.23
CA ASP A 39 -26.93 16.35 0.24
C ASP A 39 -26.65 14.98 0.86
N ALA A 40 -27.50 14.61 1.81
CA ALA A 40 -27.53 13.28 2.38
C ALA A 40 -28.44 12.41 1.51
N THR A 41 -27.89 11.88 0.41
CA THR A 41 -28.42 10.62 -0.12
C THR A 41 -27.92 9.48 0.78
N SER A 42 -28.58 9.35 1.93
CA SER A 42 -28.41 8.21 2.82
C SER A 42 -29.15 7.03 2.22
N SER A 43 -28.43 6.19 1.49
CA SER A 43 -28.87 4.82 1.22
C SER A 43 -28.09 3.91 2.15
N THR A 44 -28.55 3.80 3.39
CA THR A 44 -28.08 2.80 4.34
C THR A 44 -28.68 1.45 3.95
N ASP A 45 -27.99 0.69 3.12
CA ASP A 45 -28.22 -0.76 3.01
C ASP A 45 -27.37 -1.46 4.06
N THR A 46 -27.91 -1.61 5.26
CA THR A 46 -27.36 -2.52 6.27
C THR A 46 -27.90 -3.92 6.00
N SER A 47 -27.25 -4.63 5.08
CA SER A 47 -27.36 -6.09 5.00
C SER A 47 -26.31 -6.71 5.91
N THR A 48 -26.74 -7.21 7.07
CA THR A 48 -25.90 -8.06 7.92
C THR A 48 -26.01 -9.49 7.41
N ASP A 49 -25.24 -9.84 6.37
CA ASP A 49 -25.01 -11.24 6.03
C ASP A 49 -24.08 -11.84 7.08
N THR A 50 -24.63 -12.69 7.95
CA THR A 50 -23.84 -13.53 8.86
C THR A 50 -23.73 -14.91 8.23
N ASP A 51 -23.01 -15.00 7.13
CA ASP A 51 -22.55 -16.29 6.61
C ASP A 51 -21.41 -16.76 7.51
N THR A 52 -21.74 -17.58 8.50
CA THR A 52 -20.76 -18.39 9.22
C THR A 52 -20.42 -19.57 8.33
N ASP A 53 -19.51 -19.36 7.37
CA ASP A 53 -18.92 -20.45 6.62
C ASP A 53 -18.13 -21.33 7.59
N THR A 54 -18.63 -22.53 7.84
CA THR A 54 -17.93 -23.56 8.63
C THR A 54 -17.25 -24.55 7.69
N GLY A 55 -16.78 -24.05 6.54
CA GLY A 55 -16.03 -24.79 5.55
C GLY A 55 -14.76 -25.37 6.17
N THR A 56 -14.54 -26.66 5.93
CA THR A 56 -13.20 -27.22 6.09
C THR A 56 -12.34 -26.55 5.03
N GLU A 57 -11.60 -25.53 5.44
CA GLU A 57 -10.68 -24.79 4.58
C GLU A 57 -9.72 -25.81 3.94
N ASP A 58 -9.89 -26.05 2.64
CA ASP A 58 -8.85 -26.71 1.85
C ASP A 58 -7.68 -25.73 1.81
N LEU A 59 -6.75 -25.88 2.76
CA LEU A 59 -5.60 -25.00 2.95
C LEU A 59 -4.62 -25.05 1.75
N GLY A 60 -4.94 -25.81 0.71
CA GLY A 60 -4.10 -26.04 -0.44
C GLY A 60 -2.82 -26.79 -0.08
N SER A 61 -1.99 -27.04 -1.09
CA SER A 61 -0.73 -27.78 -0.94
C SER A 61 0.35 -27.02 -0.11
N GLY A 62 0.06 -25.80 0.36
CA GLY A 62 1.10 -24.89 0.86
C GLY A 62 2.06 -24.41 -0.25
N ILE A 63 1.66 -24.52 -1.52
CA ILE A 63 2.45 -24.15 -2.70
C ILE A 63 1.61 -23.17 -3.53
N LEU A 64 2.23 -22.09 -4.02
CA LEU A 64 1.59 -21.16 -4.95
C LEU A 64 1.25 -21.86 -6.27
N HIS A 65 0.06 -21.59 -6.78
CA HIS A 65 -0.36 -22.06 -8.10
C HIS A 65 0.56 -21.47 -9.18
N THR A 66 0.88 -22.23 -10.23
CA THR A 66 1.85 -21.81 -11.26
C THR A 66 1.42 -20.56 -12.03
N ALA A 67 0.12 -20.26 -12.07
CA ALA A 67 -0.40 -19.03 -12.67
C ALA A 67 0.16 -17.75 -12.01
N TYR A 68 0.54 -17.80 -10.73
CA TYR A 68 1.16 -16.65 -10.06
C TYR A 68 2.56 -16.33 -10.57
N TYR A 69 3.22 -17.26 -11.28
CA TYR A 69 4.52 -17.02 -11.91
C TYR A 69 4.43 -16.29 -13.26
N GLU A 70 3.22 -16.02 -13.76
CA GLU A 70 3.04 -15.20 -14.98
C GLU A 70 3.11 -13.69 -14.68
N PHE A 71 3.08 -13.30 -13.41
CA PHE A 71 3.29 -11.91 -13.02
C PHE A 71 4.75 -11.49 -13.26
N ASP A 72 4.94 -10.17 -13.40
CA ASP A 72 6.26 -9.59 -13.61
C ASP A 72 7.06 -9.54 -12.32
N ASP A 73 8.07 -10.41 -12.22
CA ASP A 73 8.94 -10.57 -11.05
C ASP A 73 9.68 -9.28 -10.62
N ASN A 74 9.80 -8.27 -11.50
CA ASN A 74 10.44 -6.99 -11.14
C ASN A 74 9.48 -6.03 -10.43
N ASN A 75 8.17 -6.17 -10.67
CA ASN A 75 7.15 -5.20 -10.27
C ASN A 75 6.08 -5.77 -9.35
N VAL A 76 5.96 -7.10 -9.28
CA VAL A 76 4.99 -7.84 -8.47
C VAL A 76 5.72 -8.92 -7.67
N ASN A 77 5.43 -8.98 -6.37
CA ASN A 77 5.91 -10.01 -5.47
C ASN A 77 4.71 -10.77 -4.92
N VAL A 78 4.66 -12.10 -5.14
CA VAL A 78 3.57 -12.96 -4.68
C VAL A 78 4.08 -13.88 -3.59
N LEU A 79 3.46 -13.83 -2.41
CA LEU A 79 3.84 -14.62 -1.24
C LEU A 79 2.66 -15.44 -0.73
N LEU A 80 2.96 -16.63 -0.20
CA LEU A 80 2.00 -17.42 0.57
C LEU A 80 2.23 -17.18 2.07
N SER A 81 1.25 -16.61 2.74
CA SER A 81 1.24 -16.35 4.18
C SER A 81 0.19 -17.24 4.86
N GLY A 82 0.59 -18.47 5.21
CA GLY A 82 -0.34 -19.49 5.70
C GLY A 82 -1.28 -19.93 4.57
N THR A 83 -2.57 -19.63 4.72
CA THR A 83 -3.61 -19.85 3.70
C THR A 83 -3.86 -18.65 2.80
N ASN A 84 -3.25 -17.50 3.12
CA ASN A 84 -3.51 -16.26 2.41
C ASN A 84 -2.45 -16.04 1.33
N ILE A 85 -2.89 -15.58 0.16
CA ILE A 85 -1.99 -15.13 -0.89
C ILE A 85 -1.87 -13.62 -0.76
N VAL A 86 -0.63 -13.15 -0.57
CA VAL A 86 -0.30 -11.73 -0.48
C VAL A 86 0.38 -11.33 -1.79
N ILE A 87 -0.16 -10.30 -2.44
CA ILE A 87 0.39 -9.76 -3.68
C ILE A 87 0.80 -8.32 -3.41
N GLU A 88 2.08 -8.03 -3.54
CA GLU A 88 2.66 -6.70 -3.37
C GLU A 88 3.17 -6.19 -4.71
N THR A 89 3.06 -4.89 -4.95
CA THR A 89 3.59 -4.25 -6.16
C THR A 89 4.31 -2.96 -5.84
N ASN A 90 5.32 -2.63 -6.64
CA ASN A 90 5.98 -1.32 -6.60
C ASN A 90 5.21 -0.23 -7.36
N GLY A 91 4.11 -0.59 -8.04
CA GLY A 91 3.26 0.34 -8.81
C GLY A 91 3.85 0.81 -10.14
N MET A 92 4.99 0.26 -10.58
CA MET A 92 5.61 0.63 -11.85
C MET A 92 4.87 -0.02 -13.03
N PRO A 93 4.55 0.75 -14.09
CA PRO A 93 3.93 0.19 -15.29
C PRO A 93 4.86 -0.78 -16.02
N ASN A 94 4.34 -1.90 -16.54
CA ASN A 94 5.09 -2.83 -17.40
C ASN A 94 4.50 -2.99 -18.81
N HIS A 95 3.59 -2.09 -19.22
CA HIS A 95 2.89 -2.17 -20.49
C HIS A 95 3.23 -0.99 -21.42
N THR A 96 3.36 -1.28 -22.71
CA THR A 96 3.64 -0.27 -23.73
C THR A 96 2.39 0.51 -24.13
N SER A 97 2.48 1.83 -24.34
CA SER A 97 1.31 2.63 -24.71
C SER A 97 1.67 3.80 -25.63
N PRO A 98 0.81 4.15 -26.60
CA PRO A 98 0.96 5.38 -27.38
C PRO A 98 0.67 6.65 -26.59
N TYR A 99 0.14 6.52 -25.37
CA TYR A 99 -0.16 7.65 -24.48
C TYR A 99 0.97 7.95 -23.50
N TRP A 100 2.07 7.18 -23.51
CA TRP A 100 3.28 7.60 -22.82
C TRP A 100 3.89 8.81 -23.52
N SER A 101 4.68 9.61 -22.79
CA SER A 101 5.49 10.65 -23.44
C SER A 101 6.45 10.00 -24.43
N ALA A 102 6.69 10.61 -25.59
CA ALA A 102 7.59 10.07 -26.62
C ALA A 102 9.03 9.77 -26.14
N SER A 103 9.45 10.37 -25.02
CA SER A 103 10.75 10.10 -24.37
C SER A 103 10.73 8.94 -23.35
N ASN A 104 9.59 8.30 -23.13
CA ASN A 104 9.47 7.15 -22.21
C ASN A 104 9.81 5.85 -22.94
N GLU A 105 10.51 4.93 -22.28
CA GLU A 105 10.94 3.66 -22.87
C GLU A 105 9.78 2.73 -23.26
N LEU A 106 8.61 2.88 -22.64
CA LEU A 106 7.40 2.09 -22.92
C LEU A 106 6.50 2.72 -24.00
N HIS A 107 6.91 3.84 -24.61
CA HIS A 107 6.15 4.47 -25.69
C HIS A 107 6.15 3.61 -26.97
N VAL A 108 4.99 3.49 -27.61
CA VAL A 108 4.82 2.84 -28.93
C VAL A 108 3.95 3.70 -29.83
N GLU A 109 4.29 3.84 -31.11
CA GLU A 109 3.51 4.68 -32.03
C GLU A 109 2.08 4.15 -32.27
N PRO A 110 1.06 5.02 -32.33
CA PRO A 110 -0.30 4.60 -32.63
C PRO A 110 -0.43 4.10 -34.07
N THR A 111 -1.15 2.99 -34.26
CA THR A 111 -1.49 2.51 -35.60
C THR A 111 -2.81 3.13 -36.05
N VAL A 112 -2.79 3.83 -37.18
CA VAL A 112 -4.01 4.37 -37.81
C VAL A 112 -4.64 3.31 -38.69
N THR A 113 -5.89 2.93 -38.41
CA THR A 113 -6.68 2.09 -39.31
C THR A 113 -7.59 2.98 -40.15
N SER A 114 -7.49 2.88 -41.47
CA SER A 114 -8.43 3.54 -42.39
C SER A 114 -9.56 2.59 -42.77
N TYR A 115 -10.75 3.14 -43.04
CA TYR A 115 -11.86 2.37 -43.59
C TYR A 115 -11.66 2.18 -45.10
N ALA A 116 -12.00 1.00 -45.61
CA ALA A 116 -11.97 0.65 -47.03
C ALA A 116 -13.21 1.16 -47.77
#